data_AF-X1HI82-F1
#
_entry.id   AF-X1HI82-F1
#
_cell.length_a   1.000
_cell.length_b   1.000
_cell.length_c   1.000
_cell.angle_alpha   90.00
_cell.angle_beta   90.00
_cell.angle_gamma   90.00
#
_symmetry.space_group_name_H-M   'P 1'
#
loop_
_entity.id
_entity.type
_entity.pdbx_description
1 polymer ?
#
loop_
_entity_poly.entity_id
_entity_poly.type
_entity_poly.pdbx_seq_one_letter_code
_entity_poly.pdbx_strand_id
1 'polypeptide(L)'
;MLGKRYRNDGIPILQLNSIQIKIKKNIESKIKKGIYKFEKVSCCICNTSDFELLSGKDRYGIYNPVVICKNCGLIQNNPRM
;
A
#
# COMPACT_ATOMS: atom_id res chain seq x y z
N MET A 1 -0.35 8.37 9.91
CA MET A 1 0.78 7.85 9.08
C MET A 1 2.03 7.75 9.94
N LEU A 2 2.68 6.58 9.97
CA LEU A 2 3.73 6.27 10.96
C LEU A 2 5.05 7.03 10.77
N GLY A 3 5.31 7.60 9.60
CA GLY A 3 6.52 8.39 9.36
C GLY A 3 6.79 8.68 7.89
N LYS A 4 7.77 9.55 7.62
CA LYS A 4 8.12 10.00 6.26
C LYS A 4 8.53 8.86 5.33
N ARG A 5 9.25 7.85 5.84
CA ARG A 5 9.69 6.68 5.07
C ARG A 5 8.56 5.83 4.48
N TYR A 6 7.34 6.00 4.99
CA TYR A 6 6.15 5.26 4.57
C TYR A 6 5.27 6.04 3.58
N ARG A 7 5.66 7.27 3.22
CA ARG A 7 4.96 8.04 2.20
C ARG A 7 5.02 7.30 0.86
N ASN A 8 3.91 7.31 0.12
CA ASN A 8 3.89 6.81 -1.25
C ASN A 8 4.63 7.77 -2.19
N ASP A 9 5.95 7.65 -2.26
CA ASP A 9 6.86 8.45 -3.11
C ASP A 9 7.56 7.61 -4.20
N GLY A 10 7.24 6.31 -4.28
CA GLY A 10 7.86 5.37 -5.22
C GLY A 10 9.30 4.95 -4.87
N ILE A 11 9.88 5.47 -3.79
CA ILE A 11 11.27 5.21 -3.38
C ILE A 11 11.31 3.93 -2.53
N PRO A 12 12.07 2.90 -2.91
CA PRO A 12 12.23 1.70 -2.09
C PRO A 12 13.00 2.00 -0.80
N ILE A 13 12.62 1.34 0.29
CA ILE A 13 13.38 1.40 1.55
C ILE A 13 14.59 0.47 1.46
N LEU A 14 14.45 -0.63 0.72
CA LEU A 14 15.53 -1.58 0.45
C LEU A 14 16.39 -1.11 -0.73
N GLN A 15 17.69 -1.39 -0.67
CA GLN A 15 18.52 -1.36 -1.87
C GLN A 15 18.13 -2.53 -2.77
N LEU A 16 17.64 -2.21 -3.97
CA LEU A 16 17.13 -3.21 -4.91
C LEU A 16 18.22 -3.67 -5.87
N ASN A 17 18.26 -4.97 -6.16
CA ASN A 17 19.08 -5.51 -7.23
C ASN A 17 18.45 -5.26 -8.61
N SER A 18 19.19 -5.54 -9.69
CA SER A 18 18.76 -5.30 -11.07
C SER A 18 17.45 -6.01 -11.42
N ILE A 19 17.26 -7.24 -10.95
CA ILE A 19 16.04 -8.03 -11.17
C ILE A 19 14.85 -7.39 -10.45
N GLN A 20 15.02 -7.02 -9.18
CA GLN A 20 13.98 -6.38 -8.38
C GLN A 20 13.56 -5.03 -8.97
N ILE A 21 14.50 -4.22 -9.47
CA ILE A 21 14.20 -2.97 -10.17
C ILE A 21 13.35 -3.24 -11.41
N LYS A 22 13.71 -4.24 -12.21
CA LYS A 22 12.96 -4.63 -13.42
C LYS A 22 11.53 -5.07 -13.08
N ILE A 23 11.38 -5.91 -12.06
CA ILE A 23 10.07 -6.42 -11.64
C ILE A 23 9.20 -5.31 -11.03
N LYS A 24 9.77 -4.43 -10.19
CA LYS A 24 9.07 -3.26 -9.65
C LYS A 24 8.46 -2.41 -10.76
N LYS A 25 9.26 -2.07 -11.78
CA LYS A 25 8.78 -1.31 -12.94
C LYS A 25 7.65 -2.02 -13.70
N ASN A 26 7.72 -3.35 -13.81
CA ASN A 26 6.65 -4.13 -14.44
C ASN A 26 5.35 -4.06 -13.62
N ILE A 27 5.42 -4.23 -12.30
CA ILE A 27 4.27 -4.11 -11.40
C ILE A 27 3.65 -2.70 -11.49
N GLU A 28 4.46 -1.65 -11.42
CA GLU A 28 3.99 -0.27 -11.57
C GLU A 28 3.32 -0.03 -12.94
N SER A 29 3.85 -0.62 -14.00
CA SER A 29 3.24 -0.56 -15.33
C SER A 29 1.87 -1.26 -15.35
N LYS A 30 1.74 -2.42 -14.71
CA LYS A 30 0.46 -3.14 -14.58
C LYS A 30 -0.56 -2.36 -13.75
N ILE A 31 -0.14 -1.69 -12.69
CA ILE A 31 -0.99 -0.78 -11.90
C ILE A 31 -1.47 0.40 -12.76
N LYS A 32 -0.55 1.08 -13.47
CA LYS A 32 -0.89 2.21 -14.35
C LYS A 32 -1.83 1.84 -15.48
N LYS A 33 -1.69 0.62 -16.02
CA LYS A 33 -2.59 0.07 -17.05
C LYS A 33 -3.92 -0.42 -16.49
N GLY A 34 -4.14 -0.38 -15.18
CA GLY A 34 -5.36 -0.87 -14.53
C GLY A 34 -5.51 -2.40 -14.56
N ILE A 35 -4.43 -3.13 -14.85
CA ILE A 35 -4.41 -4.60 -14.82
C ILE A 35 -4.51 -5.07 -13.36
N TYR A 36 -3.72 -4.46 -12.49
CA TYR A 36 -3.90 -4.58 -11.05
C TYR A 36 -4.84 -3.47 -10.59
N LYS A 37 -6.04 -3.89 -10.17
CA LYS A 37 -7.07 -3.00 -9.67
C LYS A 37 -6.90 -2.83 -8.17
N PHE A 38 -7.64 -1.88 -7.61
CA PHE A 38 -7.63 -1.61 -6.19
C PHE A 38 -9.06 -1.45 -5.74
N GLU A 39 -9.42 -2.07 -4.62
CA GLU A 39 -10.73 -1.95 -4.03
C GLU A 39 -10.66 -1.38 -2.63
N LYS A 40 -11.57 -0.46 -2.33
CA LYS A 40 -11.78 0.04 -0.97
C LYS A 40 -12.78 -0.88 -0.29
N VAL A 41 -12.42 -1.37 0.89
CA VAL A 41 -13.28 -2.22 1.70
C VAL A 41 -13.52 -1.60 3.07
N SER A 42 -14.69 -1.88 3.65
CA SER A 42 -14.93 -1.55 5.06
C SER A 42 -14.04 -2.38 5.98
N CYS A 43 -14.00 -2.02 7.26
CA CYS A 43 -13.28 -2.78 8.26
C CYS A 43 -13.91 -4.17 8.40
N CYS A 44 -13.11 -5.24 8.29
CA CYS A 44 -13.61 -6.61 8.35
C CYS A 44 -14.27 -7.00 9.70
N ILE A 45 -14.02 -6.24 10.77
CA ILE A 45 -14.56 -6.52 12.10
C ILE A 45 -15.79 -5.67 12.43
N CYS A 46 -15.73 -4.36 12.22
CA CYS A 46 -16.78 -3.43 12.65
C CYS A 46 -17.51 -2.73 11.49
N ASN A 47 -17.21 -3.10 10.24
CA ASN A 47 -17.85 -2.59 9.03
C ASN A 47 -17.79 -1.06 8.81
N THR A 48 -16.97 -0.34 9.57
CA THR A 48 -16.72 1.09 9.40
C THR A 48 -15.76 1.37 8.24
N SER A 49 -15.82 2.59 7.69
CA SER A 49 -14.84 3.14 6.76
C SER A 49 -13.91 4.18 7.39
N ASP A 50 -13.98 4.37 8.71
CA ASP A 50 -13.10 5.29 9.44
C ASP A 50 -11.74 4.64 9.74
N PHE A 51 -10.76 5.07 8.94
CA PHE A 51 -9.41 4.55 8.94
C PHE A 51 -8.38 5.66 9.09
N GLU A 52 -7.26 5.35 9.73
CA GLU A 52 -6.05 6.15 9.63
C GLU A 52 -5.02 5.45 8.74
N LEU A 53 -4.46 6.17 7.77
CA LEU A 53 -3.36 5.67 6.95
C LEU A 53 -2.10 5.51 7.81
N LEU A 54 -1.54 4.29 7.88
CA LEU A 54 -0.27 4.01 8.54
C LEU A 54 0.91 4.07 7.55
N SER A 55 0.75 3.46 6.37
CA SER A 55 1.75 3.45 5.30
C SER A 55 1.10 3.59 3.93
N GLY A 56 1.72 4.32 3.00
CA GLY A 56 1.25 4.44 1.62
C GLY A 56 1.96 3.53 0.61
N LYS A 57 3.08 2.93 1.01
CA LYS A 57 3.89 2.03 0.17
C LYS A 57 4.40 0.83 0.96
N ASP A 58 4.81 -0.21 0.25
CA ASP A 58 5.59 -1.30 0.83
C ASP A 58 7.09 -0.98 0.89
N ARG A 59 7.89 -1.95 1.35
CA ARG A 59 9.35 -1.83 1.44
C ARG A 59 10.07 -1.71 0.10
N TYR A 60 9.42 -2.12 -1.00
CA TYR A 60 9.93 -2.02 -2.37
C TYR A 60 9.55 -0.69 -3.04
N GLY A 61 8.81 0.18 -2.38
CA GLY A 61 8.35 1.43 -2.98
C GLY A 61 7.14 1.26 -3.89
N ILE A 62 6.43 0.13 -3.80
CA ILE A 62 5.22 -0.14 -4.56
C ILE A 62 4.02 0.40 -3.75
N TYR A 63 3.06 1.01 -4.44
CA TYR A 63 1.82 1.47 -3.82
C TYR A 63 1.09 0.28 -3.18
N ASN A 64 1.03 0.30 -1.85
CA ASN A 64 0.36 -0.74 -1.06
C ASN A 64 -0.06 -0.13 0.28
N PRO A 65 -1.18 0.61 0.31
CA PRO A 65 -1.61 1.33 1.50
C PRO A 65 -1.99 0.39 2.64
N VAL A 66 -1.46 0.66 3.83
CA VAL A 66 -1.83 0.00 5.08
C VAL A 66 -2.52 1.02 5.96
N VAL A 67 -3.70 0.67 6.45
CA VAL A 67 -4.52 1.50 7.32
C VAL A 67 -4.79 0.78 8.64
N ILE A 68 -5.11 1.55 9.67
CA ILE A 68 -5.66 1.05 10.94
C ILE A 68 -7.08 1.55 11.12
N CYS A 69 -8.00 0.66 11.51
CA CYS A 69 -9.36 1.03 11.88
C CYS A 69 -9.34 1.81 13.19
N LYS A 70 -9.93 3.01 13.22
CA LYS A 70 -9.95 3.83 14.44
C LYS A 70 -10.88 3.27 15.52
N ASN A 71 -11.83 2.42 15.16
CA ASN A 71 -12.81 1.86 16.09
C ASN A 71 -12.31 0.60 16.79
N CYS A 72 -11.68 -0.32 16.05
CA CYS A 72 -11.29 -1.65 16.58
C CYS A 72 -9.79 -1.96 16.49
N GLY A 73 -8.98 -1.06 15.92
CA GLY A 73 -7.53 -1.25 15.82
C GLY A 73 -7.08 -2.27 14.76
N LEU A 74 -7.99 -2.86 13.97
CA LEU A 74 -7.62 -3.76 12.88
C LEU A 74 -6.72 -3.04 11.87
N ILE A 75 -5.55 -3.61 11.60
CA ILE A 75 -4.66 -3.16 10.54
C ILE A 75 -4.93 -4.01 9.29
N GLN A 76 -5.16 -3.34 8.16
CA GLN A 76 -5.42 -4.00 6.89
C GLN A 76 -4.92 -3.17 5.70
N ASN A 77 -4.75 -3.82 4.55
CA ASN A 77 -4.53 -3.10 3.30
C ASN A 77 -5.84 -2.44 2.84
N ASN A 78 -5.81 -1.14 2.60
CA ASN A 78 -6.99 -0.42 2.12
C ASN A 78 -6.59 0.89 1.40
N PRO A 79 -6.82 1.01 0.08
CA PRO A 79 -7.37 -0.02 -0.79
C PRO A 79 -6.45 -1.24 -0.90
N ARG A 80 -7.05 -2.43 -1.04
CA ARG A 80 -6.32 -3.68 -1.33
C ARG A 80 -6.25 -3.88 -2.85
N MET A 81 -5.11 -4.38 -3.33
CA MET A 81 -4.86 -4.70 -4.74
C MET A 81 -5.58 -5.98 -5.15
#